data_AF-A0A963Y3U7-F1
#
_entry.id   AF-A0A963Y3U7-F1
#
_cell.length_a   1.000
_cell.length_b   1.000
_cell.length_c   1.000
_cell.angle_alpha   90.00
_cell.angle_beta   90.00
_cell.angle_gamma   90.00
#
_symmetry.space_group_name_H-M   'P 1'
#
loop_
_entity.id
_entity.type
_entity.pdbx_description
1 polymer ?
#
loop_
_entity_poly.entity_id
_entity_poly.type
_entity_poly.pdbx_seq_one_letter_code
_entity_poly.pdbx_strand_id
1 'polypeptide(L)'
;GAALVGLAFTAAAGAPGWLFALSALVAFAGQMGDIAESAIKRRLGVKDSSRLIPGHGGVLDRFDAIIGAVLFLILWGLVLPLPQFGG
;
A
#
# COMPACT_ATOMS: atom_id res chain seq x y z
N GLY A 1 7.16 4.15 -11.05
CA GLY A 1 7.83 3.85 -9.77
C GLY A 1 7.72 2.37 -9.44
N ALA A 2 6.62 1.97 -8.80
CA ALA A 2 6.44 0.60 -8.30
C ALA A 2 6.63 -0.50 -9.36
N ALA A 3 6.01 -0.38 -10.54
CA ALA A 3 6.19 -1.35 -11.63
C ALA A 3 7.65 -1.50 -12.09
N LEU A 4 8.42 -0.40 -12.14
CA LEU A 4 9.85 -0.43 -12.49
C LEU A 4 10.67 -1.11 -11.38
N VAL A 5 10.33 -0.86 -10.12
CA VAL A 5 10.95 -1.56 -8.98
C VAL A 5 10.62 -3.06 -9.05
N GLY A 6 9.37 -3.41 -9.36
CA GLY A 6 8.95 -4.79 -9.56
C GLY A 6 9.70 -5.47 -10.72
N LEU A 7 9.87 -4.79 -11.86
CA LEU A 7 10.68 -5.29 -12.98
C LEU A 7 12.15 -5.47 -12.60
N ALA A 8 12.74 -4.51 -11.88
CA ALA A 8 14.11 -4.62 -11.40
C ALA A 8 14.27 -5.80 -10.45
N PHE A 9 13.30 -6.05 -9.58
CA PHE A 9 13.30 -7.19 -8.66
C PHE A 9 13.12 -8.54 -9.38
N THR A 10 12.21 -8.60 -10.36
CA THR A 10 12.07 -9.75 -11.28
C THR A 10 13.42 -10.07 -11.95
N ALA A 11 14.11 -9.05 -12.48
CA ALA A 11 15.38 -9.23 -13.17
C ALA A 11 16.56 -9.58 -12.24
N ALA A 12 16.61 -9.00 -11.05
CA ALA A 12 17.73 -9.17 -10.12
C ALA A 12 17.63 -10.42 -9.23
N ALA A 13 16.41 -10.81 -8.84
CA ALA A 13 16.17 -11.89 -7.87
C ALA A 13 15.59 -13.16 -8.52
N GLY A 14 15.50 -13.22 -9.85
CA GLY A 14 14.88 -14.35 -10.57
C GLY A 14 13.40 -14.54 -10.22
N ALA A 15 12.76 -13.48 -9.74
CA ALA A 15 11.44 -13.55 -9.16
C ALA A 15 10.36 -13.64 -10.27
N PRO A 16 9.13 -14.13 -9.98
CA PRO A 16 8.12 -14.35 -11.01
C PRO A 16 7.81 -13.09 -11.83
N GLY A 17 7.62 -13.25 -13.14
CA GLY A 17 7.33 -12.14 -14.06
C GLY A 17 6.08 -11.32 -13.72
N TRP A 18 5.14 -11.87 -12.95
CA TRP A 18 3.93 -11.15 -12.53
C TRP A 18 4.17 -10.17 -11.37
N LEU A 19 5.37 -10.15 -10.75
CA LEU A 19 5.70 -9.23 -9.65
C LEU A 19 5.63 -7.76 -10.03
N PHE A 20 5.96 -7.38 -11.28
CA PHE A 20 5.79 -5.98 -11.69
C PHE A 20 4.32 -5.56 -11.63
N ALA A 21 3.41 -6.45 -12.03
CA ALA A 21 1.98 -6.17 -11.99
C ALA A 21 1.49 -6.09 -10.54
N LEU A 22 1.91 -7.04 -9.68
CA LEU A 22 1.58 -7.02 -8.25
C LEU A 22 2.07 -5.73 -7.59
N SER A 23 3.31 -5.31 -7.85
CA SER A 23 3.87 -4.09 -7.26
C SER A 23 3.09 -2.83 -7.64
N ALA A 24 2.59 -2.76 -8.88
CA ALA A 24 1.73 -1.67 -9.32
C ALA A 24 0.36 -1.69 -8.62
N LEU A 25 -0.25 -2.87 -8.47
CA LEU A 25 -1.52 -3.04 -7.78
C LEU A 25 -1.44 -2.69 -6.29
N VAL A 26 -0.36 -3.10 -5.61
CA VAL A 26 -0.12 -2.77 -4.20
C VAL A 26 0.06 -1.25 -4.02
N ALA A 27 0.81 -0.60 -4.91
CA ALA A 27 0.97 0.85 -4.86
C ALA A 27 -0.37 1.57 -5.09
N PHE A 28 -1.19 1.09 -6.02
CA PHE A 28 -2.52 1.62 -6.26
C PHE A 28 -3.44 1.43 -5.05
N ALA A 29 -3.39 0.27 -4.41
CA ALA A 29 -4.17 -0.01 -3.19
C ALA A 29 -3.77 0.90 -2.02
N GLY A 30 -2.48 1.23 -1.87
CA GLY A 30 -2.04 2.22 -0.90
C GLY A 30 -2.65 3.60 -1.18
N GLN A 31 -2.63 4.04 -2.44
CA GLN A 31 -3.26 5.29 -2.84
C GLN A 31 -4.77 5.33 -2.55
N MET A 32 -5.46 4.20 -2.68
CA MET A 32 -6.88 4.08 -2.31
C MET A 32 -7.09 4.16 -0.79
N GLY A 33 -6.13 3.68 0.01
CA GLY A 33 -6.10 3.86 1.47
C GLY A 33 -6.13 5.33 1.87
N ASP A 34 -5.26 6.15 1.29
CA ASP A 34 -5.19 7.60 1.54
C ASP A 34 -6.50 8.32 1.20
N ILE A 35 -7.14 7.91 0.09
CA ILE A 35 -8.43 8.46 -0.34
C ILE A 35 -9.55 8.02 0.61
N ALA A 36 -9.56 6.76 1.02
CA ALA A 36 -10.56 6.24 1.96
C ALA A 36 -10.46 6.97 3.31
N GLU A 37 -9.24 7.16 3.81
CA GLU A 37 -8.99 7.90 5.04
C GLU A 37 -9.46 9.36 4.91
N SER A 38 -9.09 10.03 3.81
CA SER A 38 -9.54 11.39 3.51
C SER A 38 -11.07 11.50 3.44
N ALA A 39 -11.75 10.50 2.88
CA ALA A 39 -13.20 10.45 2.81
C ALA A 39 -13.84 10.25 4.20
N ILE A 40 -13.25 9.41 5.05
CA ILE A 40 -13.70 9.19 6.42
C ILE A 40 -13.58 10.47 7.24
N LYS A 41 -12.42 11.17 7.17
CA LYS A 41 -12.21 12.46 7.84
C LYS A 41 -13.27 13.50 7.46
N ARG A 42 -13.59 13.59 6.17
CA ARG A 42 -14.65 14.50 5.66
C ARG A 42 -16.03 14.15 6.21
N ARG A 43 -16.37 12.86 6.30
CA ARG A 43 -17.67 12.40 6.82
C ARG A 43 -17.81 12.62 8.33
N LEU A 44 -16.73 12.47 9.08
CA LEU A 44 -16.74 12.66 10.54
C LEU A 44 -16.57 14.12 10.97
N GLY A 45 -16.29 15.04 10.04
CA GLY A 45 -16.06 16.46 10.34
C GLY A 45 -14.77 16.72 11.14
N VAL A 46 -13.93 15.70 11.31
CA VAL A 46 -12.65 15.77 12.02
C VAL A 46 -11.54 15.85 10.99
N LYS A 47 -10.92 17.03 10.87
CA LYS A 47 -9.93 17.33 9.83
C LYS A 47 -8.55 16.73 10.12
N ASP A 48 -8.20 16.55 11.41
CA ASP A 48 -6.92 15.97 11.83
C ASP A 48 -7.18 14.73 12.69
N SER A 49 -6.71 13.58 12.22
CA SER A 49 -6.79 12.29 12.91
C SER A 49 -5.93 12.26 14.19
N SER A 50 -5.01 13.23 14.38
CA SER A 50 -4.27 13.47 15.63
C SER A 50 -3.56 14.84 15.65
N ARG A 51 -3.63 15.59 16.76
CA ARG A 51 -2.77 16.75 17.07
C ARG A 51 -1.52 16.37 17.89
N LEU A 52 -1.10 15.09 17.82
CA LEU A 52 -0.01 14.56 18.64
C LEU A 52 1.35 15.22 18.35
N ILE A 53 1.58 15.71 17.13
CA ILE A 53 2.79 16.46 16.77
C ILE A 53 2.39 17.78 16.10
N PRO A 54 2.61 18.93 16.75
CA PRO A 54 2.34 20.23 16.15
C PRO A 54 3.13 20.39 14.84
N GLY A 55 2.43 20.59 13.72
CA GLY A 55 3.03 20.86 12.41
C GLY A 55 3.42 19.64 11.56
N HIS A 56 3.12 18.39 11.96
CA HIS A 56 3.58 17.18 11.25
C HIS A 56 2.47 16.27 10.68
N GLY A 57 1.22 16.73 10.63
CA GLY A 57 0.07 15.94 10.16
C GLY A 57 -0.36 14.86 11.18
N GLY A 58 -1.44 14.14 10.86
CA GLY A 58 -1.93 13.05 11.70
C GLY A 58 -1.00 11.84 11.65
N VAL A 59 -0.79 11.15 12.78
CA VAL A 59 -0.05 9.88 12.80
C VAL A 59 -0.71 8.84 11.87
N LEU A 60 -2.05 8.86 11.80
CA LEU A 60 -2.86 8.00 10.94
C LEU A 60 -2.59 8.23 9.44
N ASP A 61 -2.25 9.45 9.04
CA ASP A 61 -1.89 9.83 7.65
C ASP A 61 -0.54 9.21 7.19
N ARG A 62 0.18 8.53 8.09
CA ARG A 62 1.38 7.75 7.73
C ARG A 62 1.07 6.27 7.55
N PHE A 63 -0.08 5.83 8.04
CA PHE A 63 -0.50 4.44 8.03
C PHE A 63 -1.61 4.18 7.02
N ASP A 64 -2.32 5.18 6.53
CA ASP A 64 -3.37 5.06 5.51
C ASP A 64 -2.91 4.30 4.25
N ALA A 65 -1.79 4.72 3.65
CA ALA A 65 -1.22 4.04 2.49
C ALA A 65 -0.79 2.61 2.82
N ILE A 66 -0.21 2.41 4.00
CA ILE A 66 0.28 1.11 4.46
C ILE A 66 -0.90 0.17 4.71
N ILE A 67 -1.97 0.65 5.34
CA ILE A 67 -3.19 -0.11 5.63
C ILE A 67 -3.85 -0.53 4.32
N GLY A 68 -3.98 0.38 3.35
CA GLY A 68 -4.52 0.04 2.02
C GLY A 68 -3.70 -1.02 1.30
N ALA A 69 -2.37 -0.87 1.29
CA ALA A 69 -1.46 -1.82 0.66
C ALA A 69 -1.46 -3.20 1.36
N VAL A 70 -1.43 -3.23 2.70
CA VAL A 70 -1.43 -4.47 3.50
C VAL A 70 -2.76 -5.19 3.37
N LEU A 71 -3.89 -4.48 3.43
CA LEU A 71 -5.21 -5.08 3.24
C LEU A 71 -5.30 -5.77 1.87
N PHE A 72 -4.83 -5.10 0.82
CA PHE A 72 -4.78 -5.69 -0.51
C PHE A 72 -3.91 -6.96 -0.55
N LEU A 73 -2.72 -6.93 0.06
CA LEU A 73 -1.83 -8.10 0.10
C LEU A 73 -2.42 -9.29 0.87
N ILE A 74 -3.14 -9.03 1.98
CA ILE A 74 -3.84 -10.08 2.73
C ILE A 74 -4.93 -10.71 1.87
N LEU A 75 -5.75 -9.89 1.20
CA LEU A 75 -6.81 -10.37 0.31
C LEU A 75 -6.24 -11.13 -0.89
N TRP A 76 -5.14 -10.63 -1.46
CA TRP A 76 -4.41 -11.33 -2.51
C TRP A 76 -3.92 -12.69 -2.02
N GLY A 77 -3.26 -12.74 -0.86
CA GLY A 77 -2.72 -13.97 -0.26
C GLY A 77 -3.79 -15.03 0.08
N LEU A 78 -5.04 -14.60 0.29
CA LEU A 78 -6.17 -15.50 0.52
C LEU A 78 -6.62 -16.22 -0.76
N VAL A 79 -6.48 -15.57 -1.92
CA VAL A 79 -6.95 -16.06 -3.22
C VAL A 79 -5.83 -16.66 -4.06
N LEU A 80 -4.63 -16.09 -3.95
CA LEU A 80 -3.45 -16.42 -4.73
C LEU A 80 -2.23 -16.58 -3.81
N PRO A 81 -1.37 -17.58 -4.05
CA PRO A 81 -0.16 -17.74 -3.28
C PRO A 81 0.74 -16.50 -3.41
N LEU A 82 1.32 -16.09 -2.29
CA LEU A 82 2.32 -15.03 -2.28
C LEU A 82 3.59 -15.51 -3.00
N PRO A 83 4.35 -14.57 -3.59
CA PRO A 83 5.58 -14.93 -4.27
C PRO A 83 6.56 -15.53 -3.25
N GLN A 84 7.00 -16.76 -3.54
CA GLN A 84 7.98 -17.46 -2.72
C GLN A 84 9.35 -17.03 -3.21
N PHE A 85 10.14 -16.40 -2.34
CA PHE A 85 11.52 -16.02 -2.67
C PHE A 85 12.45 -17.14 -2.23
N GLY A 86 13.12 -17.77 -3.19
CA GLY A 86 14.01 -18.91 -2.95
C GLY A 86 13.37 -20.25 -3.32
N GLY A 87 13.81 -20.79 -4.46
CA GLY A 87 13.73 -22.19 -4.86
C GLY A 87 15.09 -22.61 -5.38
#